data_AF-A0A525HEU5-F1
#
_entry.id   AF-A0A525HEU5-F1
#
_cell.length_a   1.000
_cell.length_b   1.000
_cell.length_c   1.000
_cell.angle_alpha   90.00
_cell.angle_beta   90.00
_cell.angle_gamma   90.00
#
_symmetry.space_group_name_H-M   'P 1'
#
loop_
_entity.id
_entity.type
_entity.pdbx_description
1 polymer ?
#
loop_
_entity_poly.entity_id
_entity_poly.type
_entity_poly.pdbx_seq_one_letter_code
_entity_poly.pdbx_strand_id
1 'polypeptide(L)'
;MRSTRDCSTQISGEHYISAAILAEFSELRTSGLPFFGDGETRVGRNALRSNILCTRHNSALSPLDQEGHRALVAIRDGLNHVWRRSLSRKTLHSIISGEALELWAIKTLMGLLKADVARTDGRSTADAFTVDDALVADVLTAGRLPPGCGLYVGQDSDLLHDTIGFAPITHQAGGRVSGLRVSFLGIVLDFLFDPQVAQALALRDDPHFQPSIIDLDGGVRRARIILTRGQNGREPNVLTLRLRRATVSEADAEGLAQRFARREFEQVRPAGTSGRQR
;
A
#
# COMPACT_ATOMS: atom_id res chain seq x y z
N MET A 1 -16.89 -4.75 11.12
CA MET A 1 -16.86 -4.30 12.54
C MET A 1 -18.15 -4.53 13.33
N ARG A 2 -19.34 -4.77 12.75
CA ARG A 2 -20.52 -5.15 13.57
C ARG A 2 -20.30 -6.43 14.40
N SER A 3 -19.40 -7.30 13.96
CA SER A 3 -18.94 -8.50 14.65
C SER A 3 -18.28 -8.23 16.02
N THR A 4 -17.74 -7.03 16.28
CA THR A 4 -17.12 -6.68 17.57
C THR A 4 -18.16 -6.41 18.67
N ARG A 5 -19.45 -6.28 18.31
CA ARG A 5 -20.58 -5.97 19.21
C ARG A 5 -20.39 -4.70 20.06
N ASP A 6 -19.52 -3.78 19.64
CA ASP A 6 -19.16 -2.55 20.36
C ASP A 6 -19.38 -1.28 19.51
N CYS A 7 -20.42 -1.29 18.66
CA CYS A 7 -20.77 -0.12 17.84
C CYS A 7 -21.50 0.94 18.66
N SER A 8 -21.16 2.22 18.46
CA SER A 8 -22.06 3.32 18.83
C SER A 8 -23.30 3.35 17.92
N THR A 9 -24.36 4.03 18.37
CA THR A 9 -25.60 4.24 17.60
C THR A 9 -25.47 5.34 16.54
N GLN A 10 -24.39 6.13 16.57
CA GLN A 10 -24.16 7.24 15.65
C GLN A 10 -23.20 6.82 14.53
N ILE A 11 -23.60 7.03 13.28
CA ILE A 11 -22.75 6.79 12.11
C ILE A 11 -21.87 8.02 11.85
N SER A 12 -20.57 7.78 11.64
CA SER A 12 -19.62 8.79 11.20
C SER A 12 -19.76 9.00 9.69
N GLY A 13 -19.72 10.26 9.27
CA GLY A 13 -19.61 10.62 7.86
C GLY A 13 -18.19 11.02 7.48
N GLU A 14 -17.17 10.40 8.06
CA GLU A 14 -15.77 10.72 7.74
C GLU A 14 -15.28 9.97 6.49
N HIS A 15 -14.22 10.50 5.88
CA HIS A 15 -13.55 9.87 4.74
C HIS A 15 -12.69 8.70 5.23
N TYR A 16 -12.76 7.56 4.55
CA TYR A 16 -11.97 6.38 4.95
C TYR A 16 -10.49 6.50 4.57
N ILE A 17 -10.18 7.33 3.56
CA ILE A 17 -8.85 7.90 3.34
C ILE A 17 -8.83 9.25 4.05
N SER A 18 -7.87 9.44 4.96
CA SER A 18 -7.71 10.66 5.76
C SER A 18 -7.97 11.94 4.96
N ALA A 19 -8.82 12.82 5.48
CA ALA A 19 -9.01 14.15 4.89
C ALA A 19 -7.70 14.92 4.75
N ALA A 20 -6.69 14.65 5.59
CA ALA A 20 -5.35 15.20 5.45
C ALA A 20 -4.66 14.68 4.18
N ILE A 21 -4.69 13.37 3.92
CA ILE A 21 -4.16 12.78 2.67
C ILE A 21 -4.95 13.32 1.46
N LEU A 22 -6.25 13.52 1.58
CA LEU A 22 -7.09 14.07 0.51
C LEU A 22 -6.94 15.58 0.31
N ALA A 23 -6.55 16.34 1.33
CA ALA A 23 -6.29 17.78 1.23
C ALA A 23 -5.02 18.08 0.44
N GLU A 24 -4.12 17.11 0.39
CA GLU A 24 -2.87 17.18 -0.35
C GLU A 24 -3.05 17.07 -1.87
N PHE A 25 -4.27 16.74 -2.37
CA PHE A 25 -4.53 16.54 -3.81
C PHE A 25 -5.92 17.02 -4.24
N SER A 26 -6.05 17.40 -5.51
CA SER A 26 -7.33 17.77 -6.12
C SER A 26 -8.20 16.56 -6.49
N GLU A 27 -7.59 15.43 -6.88
CA GLU A 27 -8.26 14.22 -7.36
C GLU A 27 -7.56 12.95 -6.84
N LEU A 28 -8.35 11.94 -6.44
CA LEU A 28 -7.84 10.60 -6.13
C LEU A 28 -8.00 9.71 -7.35
N ARG A 29 -6.96 8.97 -7.73
CA ARG A 29 -7.01 8.03 -8.86
C ARG A 29 -7.06 6.59 -8.36
N THR A 30 -7.99 5.81 -8.90
CA THR A 30 -8.17 4.38 -8.56
C THR A 30 -8.26 3.53 -9.84
N SER A 31 -7.31 2.58 -10.01
CA SER A 31 -7.38 1.32 -10.81
C SER A 31 -6.00 0.65 -11.12
N GLY A 32 -5.64 -0.43 -10.40
CA GLY A 32 -4.61 -1.43 -10.79
C GLY A 32 -3.10 -1.05 -10.84
N LEU A 33 -2.75 0.18 -11.24
CA LEU A 33 -1.44 0.88 -11.26
C LEU A 33 -0.17 0.08 -11.61
N PRO A 34 0.40 0.32 -12.80
CA PRO A 34 1.19 1.53 -13.14
C PRO A 34 0.68 2.35 -14.35
N PHE A 35 0.61 3.69 -14.22
CA PHE A 35 0.35 4.74 -15.25
C PHE A 35 -1.01 4.81 -16.01
N PHE A 36 -2.03 4.03 -15.66
CA PHE A 36 -3.46 4.18 -16.02
C PHE A 36 -3.86 4.45 -17.50
N GLY A 37 -4.35 3.41 -18.20
CA GLY A 37 -5.19 3.48 -19.42
C GLY A 37 -6.65 3.07 -19.14
N ASP A 38 -7.46 2.77 -20.20
CA ASP A 38 -8.91 2.48 -20.12
C ASP A 38 -9.34 1.75 -18.84
N GLY A 39 -10.25 2.37 -18.07
CA GLY A 39 -10.70 1.88 -16.76
C GLY A 39 -10.22 2.71 -15.55
N GLU A 40 -9.51 3.84 -15.77
CA GLU A 40 -9.22 4.83 -14.72
C GLU A 40 -10.52 5.35 -14.09
N THR A 41 -10.67 5.16 -12.77
CA THR A 41 -11.73 5.83 -12.01
C THR A 41 -11.11 7.00 -11.25
N ARG A 42 -11.51 8.21 -11.62
CA ARG A 42 -11.17 9.42 -10.86
C ARG A 42 -12.25 9.68 -9.84
N VAL A 43 -11.85 9.71 -8.59
CA VAL A 43 -12.76 9.86 -7.46
C VAL A 43 -12.51 11.22 -6.84
N GLY A 44 -13.50 12.10 -6.95
CA GLY A 44 -13.49 13.38 -6.24
C GLY A 44 -13.56 13.17 -4.73
N ARG A 45 -13.03 14.10 -3.94
CA ARG A 45 -12.95 14.02 -2.46
C ARG A 45 -14.27 13.59 -1.81
N ASN A 46 -15.41 14.11 -2.30
CA ASN A 46 -16.74 13.80 -1.77
C ASN A 46 -17.18 12.34 -1.95
N ALA A 47 -16.70 11.65 -2.99
CA ALA A 47 -17.03 10.25 -3.25
C ALA A 47 -16.25 9.29 -2.33
N LEU A 48 -15.25 9.79 -1.59
CA LEU A 48 -14.50 9.05 -0.57
C LEU A 48 -15.13 9.17 0.82
N ARG A 49 -16.25 9.89 0.93
CA ARG A 49 -17.03 10.00 2.16
C ARG A 49 -18.00 8.82 2.19
N SER A 50 -17.83 7.92 3.16
CA SER A 50 -18.71 6.77 3.26
C SER A 50 -19.18 6.59 4.70
N ASN A 51 -20.50 6.50 4.87
CA ASN A 51 -21.17 6.38 6.16
C ASN A 51 -21.06 4.93 6.71
N ILE A 52 -19.84 4.39 6.77
CA ILE A 52 -19.59 2.97 7.05
C ILE A 52 -19.31 2.72 8.53
N LEU A 53 -18.50 3.58 9.15
CA LEU A 53 -18.06 3.41 10.54
C LEU A 53 -18.97 4.19 11.48
N CYS A 54 -19.24 3.63 12.66
CA CYS A 54 -19.83 4.41 13.75
C CYS A 54 -18.79 5.36 14.35
N THR A 55 -19.26 6.41 15.03
CA THR A 55 -18.39 7.44 15.63
C THR A 55 -17.30 6.84 16.51
N ARG A 56 -17.63 5.82 17.32
CA ARG A 56 -16.66 5.13 18.19
C ARG A 56 -15.54 4.42 17.42
N HIS A 57 -15.88 3.54 16.48
CA HIS A 57 -14.88 2.83 15.67
C HIS A 57 -14.07 3.79 14.81
N ASN A 58 -14.70 4.83 14.29
CA ASN A 58 -14.02 5.85 13.53
C ASN A 58 -12.99 6.60 14.40
N SER A 59 -13.37 7.05 15.60
CA SER A 59 -12.43 7.68 16.54
C SER A 59 -11.27 6.74 16.89
N ALA A 60 -11.54 5.46 17.14
CA ALA A 60 -10.52 4.47 17.48
C ALA A 60 -9.51 4.22 16.34
N LEU A 61 -9.95 4.31 15.08
CA LEU A 61 -9.10 4.09 13.91
C LEU A 61 -8.46 5.36 13.35
N SER A 62 -8.91 6.54 13.78
CA SER A 62 -8.36 7.83 13.31
C SER A 62 -6.84 8.00 13.53
N PRO A 63 -6.20 7.38 14.55
CA PRO A 63 -4.73 7.40 14.64
C PRO A 63 -4.04 6.73 13.44
N LEU A 64 -4.66 5.72 12.81
CA LEU A 64 -4.11 5.06 11.63
C LEU A 64 -4.07 6.02 10.43
N ASP A 65 -5.08 6.89 10.30
CA ASP A 65 -5.11 7.93 9.26
C ASP A 65 -3.98 8.94 9.40
N GLN A 66 -3.60 9.25 10.64
CA GLN A 66 -2.46 10.13 10.91
C GLN A 66 -1.15 9.46 10.51
N GLU A 67 -1.01 8.15 10.69
CA GLU A 67 0.19 7.40 10.25
C GLU A 67 0.30 7.32 8.73
N GLY A 68 -0.81 7.08 8.03
CA GLY A 68 -0.83 7.16 6.56
C GLY A 68 -0.38 8.54 6.06
N HIS A 69 -0.88 9.62 6.69
CA HIS A 69 -0.47 10.99 6.37
C HIS A 69 1.01 11.24 6.70
N ARG A 70 1.50 10.80 7.87
CA ARG A 70 2.91 10.89 8.24
C ARG A 70 3.82 10.18 7.24
N ALA A 71 3.43 9.01 6.75
CA ALA A 71 4.19 8.28 5.73
C ALA A 71 4.28 9.06 4.41
N LEU A 72 3.16 9.62 3.94
CA LEU A 72 3.14 10.47 2.75
C LEU A 72 4.07 11.69 2.90
N VAL A 73 3.95 12.42 4.01
CA VAL A 73 4.78 13.61 4.28
C VAL A 73 6.26 13.21 4.35
N ALA A 74 6.60 12.11 5.04
CA ALA A 74 7.98 11.64 5.14
C ALA A 74 8.58 11.29 3.76
N ILE A 75 7.80 10.65 2.89
CA ILE A 75 8.22 10.36 1.51
C ILE A 75 8.40 11.67 0.73
N ARG A 76 7.41 12.57 0.76
CA ARG A 76 7.48 13.84 0.03
C ARG A 76 8.67 14.70 0.46
N ASP A 77 8.84 14.88 1.76
CA ASP A 77 9.95 15.67 2.31
C ASP A 77 11.29 15.02 1.99
N GLY A 78 11.35 13.68 2.02
CA GLY A 78 12.51 12.92 1.58
C GLY A 78 12.86 13.16 0.11
N LEU A 79 11.87 13.06 -0.78
CA LEU A 79 12.02 13.33 -2.22
C LEU A 79 12.48 14.78 -2.47
N ASN A 80 11.80 15.74 -1.86
CA ASN A 80 12.15 17.16 -1.94
C ASN A 80 13.58 17.42 -1.43
N HIS A 81 13.98 16.77 -0.33
CA HIS A 81 15.32 16.91 0.23
C HIS A 81 16.39 16.37 -0.70
N VAL A 82 16.21 15.17 -1.26
CA VAL A 82 17.26 14.57 -2.11
C VAL A 82 17.50 15.35 -3.40
N TRP A 83 16.49 16.08 -3.90
CA TRP A 83 16.60 16.88 -5.11
C TRP A 83 16.90 18.36 -4.87
N ARG A 84 16.87 18.83 -3.63
CA ARG A 84 17.14 20.22 -3.29
C ARG A 84 18.57 20.61 -3.68
N ARG A 85 18.70 21.70 -4.43
CA ARG A 85 20.00 22.34 -4.69
C ARG A 85 20.48 23.06 -3.43
N SER A 86 21.43 22.48 -2.72
CA SER A 86 22.06 23.06 -1.53
C SER A 86 23.42 22.40 -1.28
N LEU A 87 24.31 23.05 -0.53
CA LEU A 87 25.64 22.55 -0.17
C LEU A 87 25.62 21.53 0.98
N SER A 88 24.56 21.49 1.79
CA SER A 88 24.47 20.61 2.96
C SER A 88 24.34 19.13 2.57
N ARG A 89 25.24 18.24 3.00
CA ARG A 89 25.14 16.79 2.73
C ARG A 89 24.42 16.00 3.84
N LYS A 90 23.74 16.70 4.76
CA LYS A 90 23.08 16.05 5.90
C LYS A 90 21.94 15.14 5.42
N THR A 91 21.85 13.96 6.03
CA THR A 91 20.72 13.06 5.84
C THR A 91 19.49 13.62 6.55
N LEU A 92 18.35 13.64 5.85
CA LEU A 92 17.05 13.91 6.48
C LEU A 92 16.55 12.63 7.13
N HIS A 93 16.06 12.69 8.37
CA HIS A 93 15.54 11.54 9.09
C HIS A 93 14.06 11.73 9.40
N SER A 94 13.26 10.69 9.12
CA SER A 94 11.85 10.60 9.46
C SER A 94 11.58 9.26 10.15
N ILE A 95 10.64 9.24 11.09
CA ILE A 95 10.25 8.04 11.84
C ILE A 95 8.75 7.85 11.68
N ILE A 96 8.33 6.63 11.34
CA ILE A 96 6.93 6.22 11.22
C ILE A 96 6.71 4.86 11.89
N SER A 97 5.48 4.56 12.29
CA SER A 97 5.12 3.23 12.79
C SER A 97 4.82 2.30 11.62
N GLY A 98 5.65 1.27 11.44
CA GLY A 98 5.47 0.28 10.39
C GLY A 98 4.19 -0.56 10.60
N GLU A 99 3.92 -0.96 11.84
CA GLU A 99 2.70 -1.71 12.20
C GLU A 99 1.45 -0.86 11.98
N ALA A 100 1.45 0.39 12.42
CA ALA A 100 0.29 1.26 12.22
C ALA A 100 0.09 1.64 10.74
N LEU A 101 1.16 1.77 9.96
CA LEU A 101 1.06 1.96 8.51
C LEU A 101 0.44 0.75 7.81
N GLU A 102 0.80 -0.47 8.21
CA GLU A 102 0.20 -1.71 7.72
C GLU A 102 -1.30 -1.80 8.07
N LEU A 103 -1.69 -1.44 9.29
CA LEU A 103 -3.10 -1.39 9.70
C LEU A 103 -3.89 -0.28 8.97
N TRP A 104 -3.25 0.86 8.71
CA TRP A 104 -3.82 1.93 7.91
C TRP A 104 -4.16 1.47 6.49
N ALA A 105 -3.31 0.64 5.87
CA ALA A 105 -3.58 0.10 4.55
C ALA A 105 -4.82 -0.81 4.54
N ILE A 106 -5.01 -1.65 5.57
CA ILE A 106 -6.24 -2.46 5.70
C ILE A 106 -7.47 -1.57 5.84
N LYS A 107 -7.44 -0.58 6.72
CA LYS A 107 -8.54 0.39 6.88
C LYS A 107 -8.88 1.05 5.53
N THR A 108 -7.86 1.49 4.81
CA THR A 108 -8.00 2.14 3.51
C THR A 108 -8.65 1.21 2.49
N LEU A 109 -8.19 -0.05 2.39
CA LEU A 109 -8.79 -1.02 1.48
C LEU A 109 -10.26 -1.27 1.80
N MET A 110 -10.59 -1.51 3.08
CA MET A 110 -11.97 -1.77 3.48
C MET A 110 -12.89 -0.60 3.12
N GLY A 111 -12.39 0.62 3.28
CA GLY A 111 -13.07 1.82 2.83
C GLY A 111 -13.30 1.86 1.32
N LEU A 112 -12.26 1.57 0.53
CA LEU A 112 -12.33 1.54 -0.94
C LEU A 112 -13.35 0.50 -1.45
N LEU A 113 -13.36 -0.68 -0.85
CA LEU A 113 -14.28 -1.76 -1.24
C LEU A 113 -15.73 -1.44 -0.84
N LYS A 114 -15.95 -0.97 0.38
CA LYS A 114 -17.30 -0.67 0.87
C LYS A 114 -17.91 0.59 0.25
N ALA A 115 -17.09 1.53 -0.22
CA ALA A 115 -17.54 2.68 -0.99
C ALA A 115 -17.78 2.35 -2.48
N ASP A 116 -17.50 1.12 -2.92
CA ASP A 116 -17.62 0.65 -4.31
C ASP A 116 -16.84 1.50 -5.35
N VAL A 117 -15.74 2.10 -4.91
CA VAL A 117 -14.87 2.91 -5.81
C VAL A 117 -13.71 2.08 -6.37
N ALA A 118 -13.39 0.95 -5.74
CA ALA A 118 -12.38 0.03 -6.21
C ALA A 118 -12.87 -0.75 -7.43
N ARG A 119 -12.10 -0.72 -8.52
CA ARG A 119 -12.37 -1.47 -9.75
C ARG A 119 -11.22 -2.42 -10.07
N THR A 120 -11.56 -3.64 -10.45
CA THR A 120 -10.64 -4.68 -10.96
C THR A 120 -11.18 -5.16 -12.30
N ASP A 121 -10.37 -5.06 -13.36
CA ASP A 121 -10.78 -5.41 -14.74
C ASP A 121 -12.09 -4.72 -15.17
N GLY A 122 -12.25 -3.43 -14.83
CA GLY A 122 -13.43 -2.63 -15.15
C GLY A 122 -14.69 -2.94 -14.33
N ARG A 123 -14.65 -3.94 -13.44
CA ARG A 123 -15.78 -4.33 -12.58
C ARG A 123 -15.57 -3.90 -11.14
N SER A 124 -16.64 -3.78 -10.37
CA SER A 124 -16.53 -3.58 -8.91
C SER A 124 -15.67 -4.69 -8.31
N THR A 125 -14.61 -4.31 -7.59
CA THR A 125 -13.80 -5.29 -6.86
C THR A 125 -14.62 -5.94 -5.75
N ALA A 126 -15.53 -5.19 -5.11
CA ALA A 126 -16.35 -5.71 -4.02
C ALA A 126 -17.37 -6.76 -4.47
N ASP A 127 -17.83 -6.68 -5.72
CA ASP A 127 -18.73 -7.68 -6.31
C ASP A 127 -17.98 -8.91 -6.83
N ALA A 128 -16.78 -8.70 -7.39
CA ALA A 128 -16.01 -9.75 -8.05
C ALA A 128 -15.10 -10.54 -7.10
N PHE A 129 -14.77 -9.98 -5.93
CA PHE A 129 -13.80 -10.57 -5.00
C PHE A 129 -14.29 -10.51 -3.55
N THR A 130 -13.93 -11.55 -2.80
CA THR A 130 -14.24 -11.65 -1.38
C THR A 130 -13.10 -11.13 -0.50
N VAL A 131 -13.45 -10.62 0.68
CA VAL A 131 -12.51 -10.28 1.76
C VAL A 131 -12.89 -11.07 2.99
N ASP A 132 -11.89 -11.60 3.70
CA ASP A 132 -12.09 -12.25 4.99
C ASP A 132 -12.34 -11.21 6.08
N ASP A 133 -13.62 -10.89 6.31
CA ASP A 133 -14.07 -9.94 7.33
C ASP A 133 -13.64 -10.35 8.75
N ALA A 134 -13.47 -11.65 9.02
CA ALA A 134 -13.01 -12.15 10.32
C ALA A 134 -11.53 -11.85 10.51
N LEU A 135 -10.71 -12.15 9.51
CA LEU A 135 -9.29 -11.79 9.51
C LEU A 135 -9.07 -10.29 9.69
N VAL A 136 -9.84 -9.45 8.99
CA VAL A 136 -9.76 -7.99 9.12
C VAL A 136 -10.09 -7.55 10.56
N ALA A 137 -11.13 -8.12 11.16
CA ALA A 137 -11.50 -7.81 12.54
C ALA A 137 -10.41 -8.24 13.53
N ASP A 138 -9.84 -9.43 13.34
CA ASP A 138 -8.77 -9.98 14.18
C ASP A 138 -7.51 -9.12 14.10
N VAL A 139 -7.09 -8.72 12.90
CA VAL A 139 -5.90 -7.90 12.70
C VAL A 139 -6.05 -6.52 13.34
N LEU A 140 -7.19 -5.85 13.13
CA LEU A 140 -7.44 -4.53 13.71
C LEU A 140 -7.57 -4.58 15.24
N THR A 141 -8.04 -5.71 15.79
CA THR A 141 -8.13 -5.92 17.25
C THR A 141 -6.77 -6.29 17.85
N ALA A 142 -6.00 -7.15 17.19
CA ALA A 142 -4.68 -7.59 17.63
C ALA A 142 -3.59 -6.53 17.45
N GLY A 143 -3.85 -5.52 16.61
CA GLY A 143 -2.92 -4.44 16.30
C GLY A 143 -1.73 -4.88 15.45
N ARG A 144 -1.81 -6.01 14.75
CA ARG A 144 -0.72 -6.54 13.92
C ARG A 144 -1.22 -7.50 12.84
N LEU A 145 -0.51 -7.56 11.73
CA LEU A 145 -0.74 -8.53 10.66
C LEU A 145 -0.30 -9.96 11.05
N PRO A 146 -0.88 -11.00 10.42
CA PRO A 146 -0.42 -12.37 10.60
C PRO A 146 1.03 -12.57 10.14
N PRO A 147 1.75 -13.58 10.66
CA PRO A 147 3.11 -13.87 10.22
C PRO A 147 3.21 -14.12 8.71
N GLY A 148 4.13 -13.41 8.04
CA GLY A 148 4.33 -13.50 6.58
C GLY A 148 3.58 -12.44 5.79
N CYS A 149 2.54 -11.84 6.37
CA CYS A 149 1.88 -10.65 5.82
C CYS A 149 2.67 -9.39 6.22
N GLY A 150 2.52 -8.32 5.45
CA GLY A 150 3.21 -7.07 5.74
C GLY A 150 3.36 -6.13 4.55
N LEU A 151 4.07 -5.05 4.81
CA LEU A 151 4.48 -4.07 3.79
C LEU A 151 5.60 -4.62 2.92
N TYR A 152 5.45 -4.43 1.61
CA TYR A 152 6.47 -4.57 0.59
C TYR A 152 6.71 -3.20 -0.03
N VAL A 153 7.97 -2.82 -0.16
CA VAL A 153 8.34 -1.52 -0.73
C VAL A 153 9.08 -1.75 -2.02
N GLY A 154 8.58 -1.15 -3.10
CA GLY A 154 9.22 -1.16 -4.40
C GLY A 154 9.29 0.25 -5.01
N GLN A 155 9.76 0.33 -6.23
CA GLN A 155 9.67 1.54 -7.05
C GLN A 155 8.97 1.20 -8.35
N ASP A 156 8.02 2.05 -8.74
CA ASP A 156 7.24 1.85 -9.95
C ASP A 156 8.12 2.04 -11.19
N SER A 157 8.96 3.07 -11.16
CA SER A 157 9.98 3.34 -12.16
C SER A 157 11.05 4.29 -11.63
N ASP A 158 12.09 4.55 -12.43
CA ASP A 158 13.03 5.66 -12.18
C ASP A 158 12.36 7.05 -12.28
N LEU A 159 11.11 7.13 -12.75
CA LEU A 159 10.29 8.33 -12.84
C LEU A 159 9.35 8.45 -11.64
N LEU A 160 9.48 9.56 -10.92
CA LEU A 160 8.57 9.92 -9.84
C LEU A 160 7.41 10.73 -10.43
N HIS A 161 6.20 10.20 -10.30
CA HIS A 161 4.97 10.87 -10.69
C HIS A 161 4.42 11.62 -9.47
N ASP A 162 3.95 12.86 -9.62
CA ASP A 162 3.28 13.61 -8.54
C ASP A 162 1.82 13.13 -8.39
N THR A 163 1.66 11.83 -8.14
CA THR A 163 0.37 11.18 -8.02
C THR A 163 0.31 10.31 -6.77
N ILE A 164 -0.90 10.21 -6.23
CA ILE A 164 -1.25 9.16 -5.28
C ILE A 164 -2.22 8.21 -5.95
N GLY A 165 -2.01 6.93 -5.70
CA GLY A 165 -2.82 5.88 -6.28
C GLY A 165 -3.11 4.76 -5.29
N PHE A 166 -4.30 4.20 -5.40
CA PHE A 166 -4.72 3.06 -4.60
C PHE A 166 -5.31 1.98 -5.52
N ALA A 167 -4.89 0.74 -5.32
CA ALA A 167 -5.41 -0.40 -6.07
C ALA A 167 -5.48 -1.65 -5.19
N PRO A 168 -6.63 -2.34 -5.10
CA PRO A 168 -6.67 -3.65 -4.47
C PRO A 168 -5.76 -4.63 -5.20
N ILE A 169 -5.03 -5.45 -4.44
CA ILE A 169 -4.28 -6.60 -4.97
C ILE A 169 -5.22 -7.79 -4.88
N THR A 170 -5.56 -8.39 -6.02
CA THR A 170 -6.53 -9.49 -6.11
C THR A 170 -5.87 -10.76 -6.59
N HIS A 171 -6.27 -11.91 -6.04
CA HIS A 171 -5.83 -13.23 -6.47
C HIS A 171 -6.95 -13.93 -7.25
N GLN A 172 -6.87 -13.91 -8.58
CA GLN A 172 -7.91 -14.39 -9.51
C GLN A 172 -8.31 -15.84 -9.27
N ALA A 173 -7.33 -16.74 -9.10
CA ALA A 173 -7.58 -18.17 -8.87
C ALA A 173 -8.34 -18.43 -7.56
N GLY A 174 -8.28 -17.51 -6.59
CA GLY A 174 -8.94 -17.63 -5.30
C GLY A 174 -10.16 -16.72 -5.11
N GLY A 175 -10.54 -15.91 -6.11
CA GLY A 175 -11.68 -14.99 -6.03
C GLY A 175 -11.65 -14.06 -4.81
N ARG A 176 -10.46 -13.64 -4.39
CA ARG A 176 -10.26 -12.89 -3.15
C ARG A 176 -9.35 -11.67 -3.31
N VAL A 177 -9.53 -10.69 -2.44
CA VAL A 177 -8.59 -9.59 -2.27
C VAL A 177 -7.51 -10.03 -1.28
N SER A 178 -6.25 -9.80 -1.63
CA SER A 178 -5.08 -10.29 -0.89
C SER A 178 -4.18 -9.17 -0.39
N GLY A 179 -4.36 -7.94 -0.90
CA GLY A 179 -3.56 -6.80 -0.53
C GLY A 179 -4.13 -5.45 -0.97
N LEU A 180 -3.39 -4.39 -0.65
CA LEU A 180 -3.58 -3.05 -1.16
C LEU A 180 -2.25 -2.55 -1.71
N ARG A 181 -2.24 -2.09 -2.96
CA ARG A 181 -1.16 -1.30 -3.54
C ARG A 181 -1.43 0.17 -3.32
N VAL A 182 -0.44 0.87 -2.79
CA VAL A 182 -0.43 2.32 -2.63
C VAL A 182 0.77 2.88 -3.39
N SER A 183 0.53 3.82 -4.29
CA SER A 183 1.60 4.61 -4.91
C SER A 183 1.62 5.97 -4.26
N PHE A 184 2.76 6.34 -3.67
CA PHE A 184 3.03 7.66 -3.13
C PHE A 184 4.17 8.30 -3.91
N LEU A 185 3.83 9.26 -4.76
CA LEU A 185 4.79 10.06 -5.51
C LEU A 185 5.73 9.19 -6.38
N GLY A 186 5.26 8.03 -6.87
CA GLY A 186 6.03 7.05 -7.64
C GLY A 186 6.76 5.97 -6.82
N ILE A 187 6.71 6.03 -5.48
CA ILE A 187 7.13 4.93 -4.61
C ILE A 187 5.93 3.99 -4.41
N VAL A 188 6.14 2.69 -4.63
CA VAL A 188 5.07 1.68 -4.52
C VAL A 188 5.19 0.95 -3.19
N LEU A 189 4.08 0.89 -2.48
CA LEU A 189 3.90 0.23 -1.20
C LEU A 189 2.80 -0.83 -1.36
N ASP A 190 3.20 -2.09 -1.41
CA ASP A 190 2.28 -3.22 -1.50
C ASP A 190 2.06 -3.81 -0.10
N PHE A 191 0.84 -3.74 0.39
CA PHE A 191 0.45 -4.27 1.69
C PHE A 191 -0.26 -5.60 1.48
N LEU A 192 0.40 -6.72 1.76
CA LEU A 192 -0.21 -8.04 1.68
C LEU A 192 -0.78 -8.43 3.05
N PHE A 193 -2.04 -8.85 3.07
CA PHE A 193 -2.73 -9.27 4.30
C PHE A 193 -3.32 -10.68 4.23
N ASP A 194 -3.34 -11.33 3.06
CA ASP A 194 -3.75 -12.73 2.95
C ASP A 194 -2.57 -13.68 3.26
N PRO A 195 -2.64 -14.49 4.34
CA PRO A 195 -1.58 -15.41 4.71
C PRO A 195 -1.31 -16.48 3.65
N GLN A 196 -2.32 -16.89 2.87
CA GLN A 196 -2.15 -17.92 1.85
C GLN A 196 -1.30 -17.39 0.69
N VAL A 197 -1.54 -16.14 0.28
CA VAL A 197 -0.71 -15.47 -0.74
C VAL A 197 0.68 -15.17 -0.18
N ALA A 198 0.77 -14.66 1.04
CA ALA A 198 2.06 -14.43 1.70
C ALA A 198 2.91 -15.70 1.81
N GLN A 199 2.30 -16.84 2.15
CA GLN A 199 2.99 -18.13 2.25
C GLN A 199 3.47 -18.61 0.88
N ALA A 200 2.65 -18.45 -0.16
CA ALA A 200 3.01 -18.85 -1.52
C ALA A 200 4.22 -18.07 -2.07
N LEU A 201 4.39 -16.82 -1.64
CA LEU A 201 5.49 -15.98 -2.11
C LEU A 201 6.80 -16.17 -1.31
N ALA A 202 6.77 -16.82 -0.14
CA ALA A 202 7.94 -17.15 0.70
C ALA A 202 8.94 -15.98 0.92
N LEU A 203 8.43 -14.76 1.13
CA LEU A 203 9.21 -13.52 1.02
C LEU A 203 10.01 -13.10 2.27
N ARG A 204 10.17 -14.00 3.25
CA ARG A 204 10.74 -13.62 4.56
C ARG A 204 12.17 -13.06 4.47
N ASP A 205 12.93 -13.45 3.44
CA ASP A 205 14.31 -13.03 3.22
C ASP A 205 14.46 -11.94 2.14
N ASP A 206 13.36 -11.42 1.61
CA ASP A 206 13.39 -10.33 0.63
C ASP A 206 13.66 -8.98 1.34
N PRO A 207 14.69 -8.20 0.94
CA PRO A 207 14.94 -6.88 1.51
C PRO A 207 13.80 -5.87 1.28
N HIS A 208 12.92 -6.11 0.32
CA HIS A 208 11.72 -5.30 0.06
C HIS A 208 10.59 -5.63 1.03
N PHE A 209 10.64 -6.79 1.71
CA PHE A 209 9.66 -7.19 2.71
C PHE A 209 9.95 -6.57 4.07
N GLN A 210 8.96 -5.87 4.62
CA GLN A 210 8.98 -5.20 5.93
C GLN A 210 10.32 -4.49 6.22
N PRO A 211 10.78 -3.58 5.34
CA PRO A 211 12.04 -2.88 5.57
C PRO A 211 11.95 -2.09 6.88
N SER A 212 13.00 -2.17 7.69
CA SER A 212 13.15 -1.37 8.90
C SER A 212 13.57 0.06 8.56
N ILE A 213 14.26 0.21 7.42
CA ILE A 213 14.73 1.48 6.91
C ILE A 213 14.49 1.55 5.41
N ILE A 214 13.93 2.66 4.94
CA ILE A 214 13.90 3.04 3.52
C ILE A 214 14.83 4.24 3.34
N ASP A 215 15.91 4.06 2.61
CA ASP A 215 16.82 5.12 2.20
C ASP A 215 16.45 5.60 0.79
N LEU A 216 16.10 6.88 0.67
CA LEU A 216 15.94 7.57 -0.62
C LEU A 216 17.28 8.20 -0.97
N ASP A 217 17.91 7.75 -2.06
CA ASP A 217 19.25 8.16 -2.45
C ASP A 217 19.24 8.93 -3.78
N GLY A 218 19.48 10.24 -3.72
CA GLY A 218 19.61 11.11 -4.89
C GLY A 218 21.04 11.21 -5.43
N GLY A 219 21.95 10.33 -5.01
CA GLY A 219 23.38 10.29 -5.37
C GLY A 219 24.25 11.24 -4.53
N VAL A 220 23.79 12.46 -4.28
CA VAL A 220 24.51 13.46 -3.45
C VAL A 220 23.94 13.57 -2.04
N ARG A 221 22.63 13.35 -1.91
CA ARG A 221 21.87 13.50 -0.67
C ARG A 221 21.07 12.24 -0.41
N ARG A 222 20.84 11.98 0.87
CA ARG A 222 20.01 10.89 1.35
C ARG A 222 18.90 11.40 2.25
N ALA A 223 17.72 10.81 2.13
CA ALA A 223 16.70 10.86 3.16
C ALA A 223 16.47 9.43 3.68
N ARG A 224 16.25 9.31 4.98
CA ARG A 224 16.09 8.03 5.68
C ARG A 224 14.75 8.01 6.40
N ILE A 225 13.92 7.05 6.04
CA ILE A 225 12.64 6.79 6.69
C ILE A 225 12.81 5.52 7.54
N ILE A 226 12.62 5.65 8.85
CA ILE A 226 12.74 4.54 9.81
C ILE A 226 11.33 4.04 10.13
N LEU A 227 11.09 2.75 9.88
CA LEU A 227 9.85 2.07 10.19
C LEU A 227 10.01 1.30 11.49
N THR A 228 9.39 1.81 12.55
CA THR A 228 9.40 1.17 13.88
C THR A 228 8.41 0.00 13.92
N ARG A 229 8.81 -1.12 14.52
CA ARG A 229 7.98 -2.32 14.72
C ARG A 229 8.36 -2.98 16.04
N GLY A 230 7.44 -3.69 16.69
CA GLY A 230 7.68 -4.42 17.93
C GLY A 230 8.62 -5.64 17.86
N GLN A 231 9.52 -5.75 16.87
CA GLN A 231 10.34 -6.95 16.69
C GLN A 231 11.53 -6.99 17.66
N ASN A 232 11.55 -8.02 18.50
CA ASN A 232 12.68 -8.39 19.33
C ASN A 232 13.71 -9.18 18.50
N GLY A 233 14.84 -8.55 18.15
CA GLY A 233 16.07 -9.25 17.77
C GLY A 233 16.32 -9.54 16.28
N ARG A 234 15.51 -9.01 15.35
CA ARG A 234 15.86 -9.06 13.92
C ARG A 234 16.79 -7.90 13.58
N GLU A 235 17.88 -8.17 12.85
CA GLU A 235 18.73 -7.10 12.33
C GLU A 235 17.91 -6.19 11.40
N PRO A 236 18.08 -4.86 11.50
CA PRO A 236 17.32 -3.93 10.67
C PRO A 236 17.70 -4.11 9.20
N ASN A 237 16.75 -4.58 8.39
CA ASN A 237 16.90 -4.60 6.94
C ASN A 237 16.73 -3.19 6.37
N VAL A 238 17.66 -2.83 5.48
CA VAL A 238 17.71 -1.52 4.82
C VAL A 238 17.40 -1.69 3.35
N LEU A 239 16.33 -1.06 2.89
CA LEU A 239 16.02 -0.91 1.48
C LEU A 239 16.53 0.44 1.00
N THR A 240 17.34 0.45 -0.07
CA THR A 240 17.80 1.70 -0.69
C THR A 240 17.16 1.88 -2.05
N LEU A 241 16.40 2.96 -2.19
CA LEU A 241 15.75 3.41 -3.41
C LEU A 241 16.64 4.46 -4.09
N ARG A 242 17.26 4.10 -5.20
CA ARG A 242 18.15 5.01 -5.95
C ARG A 242 17.31 5.84 -6.91
N LEU A 243 17.29 7.15 -6.69
CA LEU A 243 16.45 8.07 -7.43
C LEU A 243 17.24 8.71 -8.57
N ARG A 244 16.77 8.48 -9.80
CA ARG A 244 17.30 9.14 -10.99
C ARG A 244 16.35 10.23 -11.42
N ARG A 245 16.87 11.37 -11.88
CA ARG A 245 16.05 12.30 -12.67
C ARG A 245 15.96 11.71 -14.06
N ALA A 246 14.85 11.09 -14.39
CA ALA A 246 14.68 10.57 -15.74
C ALA A 246 14.41 11.72 -16.73
N THR A 247 15.20 11.75 -17.80
CA THR A 247 14.83 12.33 -19.09
C THR A 247 14.15 11.22 -19.87
N VAL A 248 12.83 11.28 -20.04
CA VAL A 248 12.06 10.15 -20.58
C VAL A 248 12.41 9.92 -22.06
N SER A 249 12.73 8.68 -22.43
CA SER A 249 12.54 8.17 -23.80
C SER A 249 11.34 7.21 -23.83
N GLU A 250 10.57 7.19 -24.92
CA GLU A 250 9.37 6.35 -25.06
C GLU A 250 9.63 4.85 -24.85
N ALA A 251 10.84 4.37 -25.16
CA ALA A 251 11.23 2.97 -25.00
C ALA A 251 11.30 2.50 -23.53
N ASP A 252 11.64 3.41 -22.60
CA ASP A 252 11.71 3.10 -21.17
C ASP A 252 10.31 2.92 -20.58
N ALA A 253 9.33 3.71 -21.04
CA ALA A 253 7.93 3.59 -20.64
C ALA A 253 7.31 2.25 -21.07
N GLU A 254 7.66 1.77 -22.27
CA GLU A 254 7.15 0.52 -22.83
C GLU A 254 7.74 -0.74 -22.15
N GLY A 255 9.02 -0.72 -21.79
CA GLY A 255 9.66 -1.81 -21.04
C GLY A 255 9.11 -1.97 -19.60
N LEU A 256 8.69 -0.86 -18.99
CA LEU A 256 8.03 -0.82 -17.69
C LEU A 256 6.61 -1.40 -17.75
N ALA A 257 5.83 -1.01 -18.76
CA ALA A 257 4.53 -1.62 -19.05
C ALA A 257 4.59 -3.15 -19.12
N GLN A 258 5.63 -3.69 -19.77
CA GLN A 258 5.81 -5.12 -19.96
C GLN A 258 6.22 -5.87 -18.67
N ARG A 259 6.97 -5.23 -17.76
CA ARG A 259 7.33 -5.84 -16.45
C ARG A 259 6.12 -6.01 -15.55
N PHE A 260 5.15 -5.10 -15.61
CA PHE A 260 3.92 -5.18 -14.83
C PHE A 260 2.82 -5.99 -15.54
N ALA A 261 2.75 -5.95 -16.88
CA ALA A 261 1.90 -6.85 -17.66
C ALA A 261 2.29 -8.33 -17.48
N ARG A 262 3.53 -8.61 -17.07
CA ARG A 262 4.03 -9.97 -16.83
C ARG A 262 3.39 -10.71 -15.66
N ARG A 263 2.49 -10.11 -14.86
CA ARG A 263 1.65 -10.89 -13.93
C ARG A 263 2.51 -11.85 -13.08
N GLU A 264 3.71 -11.44 -12.64
CA GLU A 264 4.62 -12.34 -11.91
C GLU A 264 4.08 -12.71 -10.51
N PHE A 265 3.05 -12.01 -10.02
CA PHE A 265 2.26 -12.43 -8.84
C PHE A 265 1.14 -13.43 -9.17
N GLU A 266 0.87 -13.71 -10.45
CA GLU A 266 -0.18 -14.62 -10.92
C GLU A 266 0.35 -15.97 -11.44
N GLN A 267 1.66 -16.21 -11.42
CA GLN A 267 2.24 -17.50 -11.80
C GLN A 267 2.89 -18.24 -10.63
N VAL A 268 2.09 -18.58 -9.62
CA VAL A 268 2.37 -19.80 -8.85
C VAL A 268 1.58 -20.93 -9.50
N ARG A 269 2.20 -21.62 -10.47
CA ARG A 269 1.71 -22.93 -10.89
C ARG A 269 1.77 -23.86 -9.68
N PRO A 270 0.68 -24.58 -9.32
CA PRO A 270 0.76 -25.59 -8.29
C PRO A 270 1.82 -26.62 -8.70
N ALA A 271 2.77 -26.89 -7.81
CA ALA A 271 3.75 -27.94 -8.00
C ALA A 271 3.00 -29.23 -8.36
N GLY A 272 3.31 -29.77 -9.53
CA GLY A 272 2.67 -30.96 -10.05
C GLY A 272 2.79 -32.11 -9.05
N THR A 273 1.65 -32.70 -8.73
CA THR A 273 1.57 -34.04 -8.15
C THR A 273 2.29 -35.01 -9.11
N SER A 274 3.54 -35.34 -8.79
CA SER A 274 4.21 -36.50 -9.38
C SER A 274 3.47 -37.74 -8.90
N GLY A 275 2.56 -38.23 -9.75
CA GLY A 275 1.94 -39.53 -9.59
C GLY A 275 3.02 -40.60 -9.52
N ARG A 276 3.02 -41.34 -8.42
CA ARG A 276 3.56 -42.70 -8.35
C ARG A 276 2.90 -43.51 -9.48
N GLN A 277 3.69 -43.96 -10.45
CA GLN A 277 3.36 -45.19 -11.16
C GLN A 277 4.13 -46.33 -10.50
N ARG A 278 3.36 -47.36 -10.14
CA ARG A 278 3.84 -48.70 -9.85
C ARG A 278 4.23 -49.38 -11.16
#